data_AF-A0AAD9XJ45-F1
#
_entry.id   AF-A0AAD9XJ45-F1
#
_cell.length_a   1.000
_cell.length_b   1.000
_cell.length_c   1.000
_cell.angle_alpha   90.00
_cell.angle_beta   90.00
_cell.angle_gamma   90.00
#
_symmetry.space_group_name_H-M   'P 1'
#
loop_
_entity.id
_entity.type
_entity.pdbx_description
1 polymer ?
#
loop_
_entity_poly.entity_id
_entity_poly.type
_entity_poly.pdbx_seq_one_letter_code
_entity_poly.pdbx_strand_id
1 'polypeptide(L)'
;MNIMGTLCVYAAICKHEGLSLKFPGTKGAWECYSIASDADLIAEQRIWAAVDPYARNEAFDCVNGDVFKKWKHLWKVLAEQFGIENYGFVEGERVNLEEIMKDKEAVWEEILRENELQPTKLEEVGQWWLVLTAENALLCMNKSKERGFLGFRNSKNSFITWIDKLKSYKIVP
;
A
#
# COMPACT_ATOMS: atom_id res chain seq x y z
N MET A 1 1.08 6.71 7.41
CA MET A 1 2.04 6.41 6.34
C MET A 1 1.25 5.88 5.14
N ASN A 2 1.45 6.39 3.93
CA ASN A 2 0.70 5.93 2.74
C ASN A 2 1.63 5.11 1.83
N ILE A 3 1.52 3.79 1.90
CA ILE A 3 2.31 2.88 1.07
C ILE A 3 1.76 2.74 -0.36
N MET A 4 0.47 3.02 -0.56
CA MET A 4 -0.19 2.79 -1.85
C MET A 4 0.39 3.68 -2.95
N GLY A 5 0.63 4.96 -2.64
CA GLY A 5 1.25 5.91 -3.57
C GLY A 5 2.61 5.41 -4.06
N THR A 6 3.51 5.11 -3.12
CA THR A 6 4.86 4.58 -3.40
C THR A 6 4.82 3.36 -4.32
N LEU A 7 3.96 2.38 -4.03
CA LEU A 7 3.88 1.14 -4.82
C LEU A 7 3.29 1.36 -6.22
N CYS A 8 2.28 2.22 -6.35
CA CYS A 8 1.66 2.51 -7.64
C CYS A 8 2.59 3.31 -8.55
N VAL A 9 3.29 4.31 -8.01
CA VAL A 9 4.29 5.09 -8.76
C VAL A 9 5.46 4.19 -9.18
N TYR A 10 5.92 3.31 -8.28
CA TYR A 10 6.92 2.32 -8.63
C TYR A 10 6.48 1.40 -9.77
N ALA A 11 5.24 0.88 -9.71
CA ALA A 11 4.69 0.06 -10.77
C ALA A 11 4.56 0.83 -12.10
N ALA A 12 4.12 2.09 -12.07
CA ALA A 12 4.02 2.93 -13.25
C ALA A 12 5.38 3.14 -13.92
N ILE A 13 6.43 3.44 -13.14
CA ILE A 13 7.80 3.61 -13.65
C ILE A 13 8.33 2.29 -14.22
N CYS A 14 8.16 1.17 -13.51
CA CYS A 14 8.55 -0.15 -14.03
C CYS A 14 7.84 -0.48 -15.35
N LYS A 15 6.56 -0.14 -15.46
CA LYS A 15 5.79 -0.36 -16.69
C LYS A 15 6.31 0.50 -17.85
N HIS A 16 6.59 1.78 -17.59
CA HIS A 16 7.09 2.72 -18.60
C HIS A 16 8.48 2.31 -19.12
N GLU A 17 9.38 1.87 -18.22
CA GLU A 17 10.73 1.44 -18.59
C GLU A 17 10.83 -0.03 -19.03
N GLY A 18 9.73 -0.79 -18.99
CA GLY A 18 9.73 -2.22 -19.29
C GLY A 18 10.52 -3.07 -18.28
N LEU A 19 10.72 -2.57 -17.07
CA LEU A 19 11.44 -3.24 -16.00
C LEU A 19 10.55 -4.23 -15.23
N SER A 20 11.17 -5.24 -14.64
CA SER A 20 10.51 -6.17 -13.73
C SER A 20 10.10 -5.48 -12.42
N LEU A 21 8.89 -5.74 -11.96
CA LEU A 21 8.37 -5.25 -10.69
C LEU A 21 8.92 -6.10 -9.52
N LYS A 22 10.09 -5.70 -9.00
CA LYS A 22 10.80 -6.42 -7.94
C LYS A 22 10.24 -6.06 -6.57
N PHE A 23 10.03 -7.04 -5.69
CA PHE A 23 9.50 -6.78 -4.35
C PHE A 23 10.55 -6.11 -3.44
N PRO A 24 10.29 -4.89 -2.91
CA PRO A 24 11.21 -4.14 -2.07
C PRO A 24 11.09 -4.54 -0.59
N GLY A 25 11.44 -5.79 -0.28
CA GLY A 25 11.29 -6.31 1.07
C GLY A 25 12.01 -7.61 1.33
N THR A 26 11.86 -8.13 2.55
CA THR A 26 12.49 -9.39 2.97
C THR A 26 11.63 -10.61 2.58
N LYS A 27 12.28 -11.78 2.50
CA LYS A 27 11.56 -13.06 2.31
C LYS A 27 10.48 -13.28 3.37
N GLY A 28 10.76 -12.86 4.61
CA GLY A 28 9.77 -12.88 5.68
C GLY A 28 8.53 -12.08 5.30
N ALA A 29 8.67 -10.82 4.84
CA ALA A 29 7.51 -10.01 4.46
C ALA A 29 6.75 -10.65 3.29
N TRP A 30 7.47 -11.24 2.33
CA TRP A 30 6.87 -11.89 1.17
C TRP A 30 5.96 -13.08 1.52
N GLU A 31 6.39 -13.91 2.49
CA GLU A 31 5.74 -15.18 2.85
C GLU A 31 4.89 -15.13 4.13
N CYS A 32 5.11 -14.15 5.00
CA CYS A 32 4.38 -14.02 6.26
C CYS A 32 2.99 -13.41 6.09
N TYR A 33 2.15 -13.65 7.11
CA TYR A 33 0.90 -12.92 7.27
C TYR A 33 1.18 -11.46 7.58
N SER A 34 0.45 -10.59 6.91
CA SER A 34 0.46 -9.16 7.14
C SER A 34 -0.97 -8.67 7.36
N ILE A 35 -1.06 -7.54 8.04
CA ILE A 35 -2.30 -6.79 8.28
C ILE A 35 -2.20 -5.44 7.59
N ALA A 36 -3.34 -4.86 7.27
CA ALA A 36 -3.43 -3.50 6.76
C ALA A 36 -4.58 -2.77 7.47
N SER A 37 -4.52 -1.45 7.38
CA SER A 37 -5.52 -0.55 7.93
C SER A 37 -5.97 0.39 6.82
N ASP A 38 -7.18 0.17 6.35
CA ASP A 38 -7.83 1.01 5.36
C ASP A 38 -8.07 2.43 5.92
N ALA A 39 -7.80 3.46 5.13
CA ALA A 39 -7.92 4.84 5.59
C ALA A 39 -9.37 5.25 5.89
N ASP A 40 -10.35 4.74 5.13
CA ASP A 40 -11.77 4.99 5.37
C ASP A 40 -12.22 4.25 6.65
N LEU A 41 -11.73 3.03 6.87
CA LEU A 41 -12.00 2.29 8.12
C LEU A 41 -11.39 2.99 9.36
N ILE A 42 -10.18 3.55 9.24
CA ILE A 42 -9.58 4.36 10.31
C ILE A 42 -10.44 5.59 10.59
N ALA A 43 -10.93 6.26 9.54
CA ALA A 43 -11.82 7.41 9.70
C ALA A 43 -13.14 7.01 10.40
N GLU A 44 -13.76 5.91 9.99
CA GLU A 44 -14.95 5.34 10.64
C GLU A 44 -14.70 5.05 12.13
N GLN A 45 -13.58 4.44 12.47
CA GLN A 45 -13.25 4.14 13.87
C GLN A 45 -13.04 5.41 14.70
N ARG A 46 -12.38 6.44 14.13
CA ARG A 46 -12.20 7.72 14.81
C ARG A 46 -13.51 8.45 15.03
N ILE A 47 -14.41 8.41 14.04
CA ILE A 47 -15.76 8.98 14.17
C ILE A 47 -16.52 8.22 15.26
N TRP A 48 -16.50 6.89 15.23
CA TRP A 48 -17.11 6.05 16.27
C TRP A 48 -16.58 6.40 17.67
N ALA A 49 -15.27 6.50 17.84
CA ALA A 49 -14.66 6.84 19.12
C ALA A 49 -15.02 8.26 19.61
N ALA A 50 -15.32 9.18 18.70
CA ALA A 50 -15.75 10.54 19.04
C ALA A 50 -17.22 10.63 19.48
N VAL A 51 -18.09 9.78 18.92
CA VAL A 51 -19.54 9.84 19.16
C VAL A 51 -20.02 8.87 20.24
N ASP A 52 -19.38 7.70 20.37
CA ASP A 52 -19.82 6.63 21.26
C ASP A 52 -19.30 6.84 22.69
N PRO A 53 -20.19 6.97 23.70
CA PRO A 53 -19.78 7.09 25.10
C PRO A 53 -18.91 5.92 25.59
N TYR A 54 -19.10 4.70 25.06
CA TYR A 54 -18.37 3.50 25.47
C TYR A 54 -16.95 3.42 24.93
N ALA A 55 -16.61 4.30 23.98
CA ALA A 55 -15.29 4.40 23.36
C ALA A 55 -14.43 5.54 23.93
N ARG A 56 -14.97 6.35 24.85
CA ARG A 56 -14.26 7.51 25.42
C ARG A 56 -13.08 7.09 26.29
N ASN A 57 -11.99 7.85 26.20
CA ASN A 57 -10.77 7.69 27.01
C ASN A 57 -10.09 6.32 26.87
N GLU A 58 -10.27 5.66 25.73
CA GLU A 58 -9.72 4.33 25.46
C GLU A 58 -8.83 4.36 24.22
N ALA A 59 -7.72 3.62 24.28
CA ALA A 59 -6.88 3.35 23.11
C ALA A 59 -7.38 2.07 22.41
N PHE A 60 -7.57 2.14 21.09
CA PHE A 60 -8.03 1.03 20.25
C PHE A 60 -7.07 0.80 19.09
N ASP A 61 -6.81 -0.48 18.79
CA ASP A 61 -6.16 -0.86 17.54
C ASP A 61 -7.14 -0.69 16.37
N CYS A 62 -6.63 -0.39 15.18
CA CYS A 62 -7.40 -0.27 13.96
C CYS A 62 -6.75 -1.08 12.83
N VAL A 63 -7.29 -2.24 12.53
CA VAL A 63 -6.91 -3.05 11.35
C VAL A 63 -8.15 -3.57 10.66
N ASN A 64 -8.00 -3.97 9.39
CA ASN A 64 -9.11 -4.38 8.53
C ASN A 64 -9.93 -5.56 9.05
N GLY A 65 -9.39 -6.32 10.01
CA GLY A 65 -10.06 -7.48 10.62
C GLY A 65 -9.81 -8.78 9.87
N ASP A 66 -9.03 -8.75 8.80
CA ASP A 66 -8.47 -9.90 8.10
C ASP A 66 -6.93 -9.90 8.13
N VAL A 67 -6.36 -11.04 7.73
CA VAL A 67 -4.93 -11.17 7.47
C VAL A 67 -4.76 -11.54 6.00
N PHE A 68 -3.82 -10.91 5.31
CA PHE A 68 -3.43 -11.35 3.99
C PHE A 68 -2.11 -12.12 4.09
N LYS A 69 -2.15 -13.37 3.62
CA LYS A 69 -1.12 -14.37 3.92
C LYS A 69 0.17 -14.18 3.11
N LYS A 70 0.18 -13.38 2.05
CA LYS A 70 1.35 -13.22 1.19
C LYS A 70 1.30 -11.87 0.49
N TRP A 71 2.30 -11.03 0.72
CA TRP A 71 2.57 -9.93 -0.20
C TRP A 71 2.65 -10.41 -1.65
N LYS A 72 3.04 -11.68 -1.89
CA LYS A 72 2.90 -12.36 -3.21
C LYS A 72 1.55 -12.17 -3.89
N HIS A 73 0.45 -12.25 -3.15
CA HIS A 73 -0.89 -12.12 -3.74
C HIS A 73 -1.21 -10.67 -4.06
N LEU A 74 -0.88 -9.72 -3.17
CA LEU A 74 -1.08 -8.30 -3.44
C LEU A 74 -0.16 -7.79 -4.56
N TRP A 75 1.07 -8.31 -4.62
CA TRP A 75 2.03 -7.98 -5.66
C TRP A 75 1.56 -8.45 -7.04
N LYS A 76 0.96 -9.65 -7.10
CA LYS A 76 0.30 -10.14 -8.32
C LYS A 76 -0.84 -9.20 -8.73
N VAL A 77 -1.69 -8.77 -7.78
CA VAL A 77 -2.78 -7.83 -8.06
C VAL A 77 -2.23 -6.48 -8.57
N LEU A 78 -1.17 -5.96 -7.95
CA LEU A 78 -0.51 -4.74 -8.40
C LEU A 78 0.04 -4.88 -9.83
N ALA A 79 0.73 -5.99 -10.10
CA ALA A 79 1.26 -6.27 -11.43
C ALA A 79 0.14 -6.40 -12.49
N GLU A 80 -0.96 -7.07 -12.16
CA GLU A 80 -2.14 -7.18 -13.03
C GLU A 80 -2.78 -5.80 -13.29
N GLN A 81 -2.86 -4.94 -12.28
CA GLN A 81 -3.43 -3.59 -12.39
C GLN A 81 -2.60 -2.65 -13.28
N PHE A 82 -1.29 -2.86 -13.36
CA PHE A 82 -0.38 -2.06 -14.20
C PHE A 82 0.07 -2.81 -15.47
N GLY A 83 -0.42 -4.03 -15.69
CA GLY A 83 -0.10 -4.85 -16.86
C GLY A 83 1.39 -5.23 -16.96
N ILE A 84 2.01 -5.58 -15.83
CA ILE A 84 3.42 -5.99 -15.75
C ILE A 84 3.49 -7.53 -15.68
N GLU A 85 4.21 -8.15 -16.61
CA GLU A 85 4.32 -9.61 -16.68
C GLU A 85 5.40 -10.17 -15.74
N ASN A 86 6.54 -9.48 -15.63
CA ASN A 86 7.65 -9.89 -14.79
C ASN A 86 7.57 -9.24 -13.42
N TYR A 87 7.15 -10.01 -12.41
CA TYR A 87 7.06 -9.54 -11.03
C TYR A 87 7.44 -10.62 -10.03
N GLY A 88 7.98 -10.22 -8.88
CA GLY A 88 8.23 -11.16 -7.79
C GLY A 88 9.31 -10.74 -6.81
N PHE A 89 9.56 -11.64 -5.85
CA PHE A 89 10.68 -11.57 -4.93
C PHE A 89 11.84 -12.38 -5.49
N VAL A 90 13.05 -11.80 -5.50
CA VAL A 90 14.29 -12.45 -5.91
C VAL A 90 15.12 -12.75 -4.67
N GLU A 91 15.36 -14.03 -4.39
CA GLU A 91 16.12 -14.45 -3.22
C GLU A 91 17.59 -14.05 -3.35
N GLY A 92 18.12 -13.37 -2.33
CA GLY A 92 19.51 -12.88 -2.30
C GLY A 92 19.69 -11.46 -2.84
N GLU A 93 18.69 -10.86 -3.48
CA GLU A 93 18.73 -9.47 -3.94
C GLU A 93 18.07 -8.54 -2.89
N ARG A 94 18.79 -7.51 -2.44
CA ARG A 94 18.21 -6.42 -1.66
C ARG A 94 17.76 -5.32 -2.61
N VAL A 95 16.46 -5.22 -2.82
CA VAL A 95 15.83 -4.19 -3.64
C VAL A 95 15.70 -2.93 -2.78
N ASN A 96 16.54 -1.93 -3.04
CA ASN A 96 16.47 -0.62 -2.42
C ASN A 96 15.70 0.34 -3.34
N LEU A 97 14.48 0.72 -2.96
CA LEU A 97 13.67 1.64 -3.76
C LEU A 97 14.31 3.01 -3.89
N GLU A 98 15.02 3.49 -2.87
CA GLU A 98 15.71 4.79 -2.92
C GLU A 98 16.78 4.82 -4.01
N GLU A 99 17.55 3.74 -4.17
CA GLU A 99 18.55 3.63 -5.23
C GLU A 99 17.92 3.45 -6.61
N ILE A 100 16.83 2.69 -6.71
CA ILE A 100 16.14 2.44 -7.98
C ILE A 100 15.44 3.72 -8.49
N MET A 101 14.90 4.51 -7.56
CA MET A 101 14.16 5.74 -7.86
C MET A 101 15.05 6.96 -7.98
N LYS A 102 16.33 6.83 -7.61
CA LYS A 102 17.29 7.90 -7.79
C LYS A 102 17.41 8.25 -9.28
N ASP A 103 17.37 9.53 -9.58
CA ASP A 103 17.48 10.09 -10.93
C ASP A 103 16.31 9.69 -11.87
N LYS A 104 15.16 9.25 -11.31
CA LYS A 104 13.93 8.91 -12.06
C LYS A 104 12.91 10.05 -12.12
N GLU A 105 13.26 11.24 -11.66
CA GLU A 105 12.38 12.41 -11.67
C GLU A 105 11.97 12.79 -13.09
N ALA A 106 12.92 12.78 -14.04
CA ALA A 106 12.64 13.08 -15.45
C ALA A 106 11.70 12.04 -16.09
N VAL A 107 11.86 10.76 -15.73
CA VAL A 107 11.00 9.67 -16.21
C VAL A 107 9.58 9.84 -15.64
N TRP A 108 9.47 10.23 -14.38
CA TRP A 108 8.17 10.51 -13.78
C TRP A 108 7.48 11.70 -14.45
N GLU A 109 8.19 12.80 -14.72
CA GLU A 109 7.64 13.95 -15.45
C GLU A 109 7.15 13.58 -16.86
N GLU A 110 7.86 12.68 -17.55
CA GLU A 110 7.43 12.14 -18.83
C GLU A 110 6.12 11.35 -18.71
N ILE A 111 6.03 10.43 -17.73
CA ILE A 111 4.80 9.67 -17.44
C ILE A 111 3.63 10.63 -17.14
N LEU A 112 3.86 11.67 -16.34
CA LEU A 112 2.83 12.66 -16.02
C LEU A 112 2.30 13.36 -17.27
N ARG A 113 3.22 13.76 -18.16
CA ARG A 113 2.89 14.46 -19.41
C ARG A 113 2.16 13.55 -20.40
N GLU A 114 2.62 12.32 -20.59
CA GLU A 114 2.03 11.36 -21.52
C GLU A 114 0.63 10.91 -21.11
N ASN A 115 0.38 10.77 -19.80
CA ASN A 115 -0.88 10.25 -19.26
C ASN A 115 -1.82 11.37 -18.74
N GLU A 116 -1.48 12.64 -18.98
CA GLU A 116 -2.23 13.83 -18.53
C GLU A 116 -2.57 13.80 -17.02
N LEU A 117 -1.59 13.41 -16.22
CA LEU A 117 -1.71 13.25 -14.78
C LEU A 117 -1.53 14.57 -14.03
N GLN A 118 -1.88 14.58 -12.74
CA GLN A 118 -1.65 15.73 -11.88
C GLN A 118 -0.14 16.00 -11.72
N PRO A 119 0.29 17.27 -11.77
CA PRO A 119 1.69 17.62 -11.61
C PRO A 119 2.13 17.34 -10.17
N THR A 120 2.81 16.21 -9.98
CA THR A 120 3.26 15.74 -8.67
C THR A 120 4.76 15.47 -8.72
N LYS A 121 5.47 15.82 -7.66
CA LYS A 121 6.90 15.49 -7.59
C LYS A 121 7.11 14.08 -7.08
N LEU A 122 8.10 13.39 -7.63
CA LEU A 122 8.43 12.02 -7.26
C LEU A 122 8.68 11.85 -5.75
N GLU A 123 9.33 12.84 -5.13
CA GLU A 123 9.61 12.92 -3.69
C GLU A 123 8.37 13.13 -2.81
N GLU A 124 7.29 13.69 -3.35
CA GLU A 124 6.05 13.95 -2.61
C GLU A 124 5.10 12.74 -2.62
N VAL A 125 5.13 11.95 -3.70
CA VAL A 125 4.21 10.83 -3.92
C VAL A 125 4.74 9.48 -3.43
N GLY A 126 6.06 9.36 -3.28
CA GLY A 126 6.71 8.12 -2.89
C GLY A 126 7.60 8.25 -1.66
N GLN A 127 7.46 7.28 -0.77
CA GLN A 127 8.33 7.13 0.40
C GLN A 127 9.37 6.05 0.10
N TRP A 128 10.43 6.43 -0.62
CA TRP A 128 11.41 5.50 -1.18
C TRP A 128 12.33 4.85 -0.15
N TRP A 129 12.47 5.46 1.02
CA TRP A 129 13.18 4.87 2.17
C TRP A 129 12.47 3.63 2.75
N LEU A 130 11.21 3.40 2.37
CA LEU A 130 10.40 2.32 2.92
C LEU A 130 10.89 0.96 2.43
N VAL A 131 11.23 0.09 3.39
CA VAL A 131 11.54 -1.32 3.16
C VAL A 131 10.48 -2.18 3.81
N LEU A 132 9.87 -3.08 3.04
CA LEU A 132 8.87 -4.02 3.57
C LEU A 132 9.56 -5.14 4.35
N THR A 133 9.60 -4.98 5.66
CA THR A 133 10.14 -5.97 6.60
C THR A 133 9.02 -6.80 7.23
N ALA A 134 9.35 -8.03 7.61
CA ALA A 134 8.45 -8.84 8.42
C ALA A 134 8.49 -8.31 9.85
N GLU A 135 7.48 -7.57 10.25
CA GLU A 135 7.22 -7.31 11.66
C GLU A 135 6.07 -8.21 12.10
N ASN A 136 6.37 -9.18 12.97
CA ASN A 136 5.41 -10.14 13.53
C ASN A 136 4.43 -9.48 14.53
N ALA A 137 4.02 -8.24 14.29
CA ALA A 137 3.09 -7.50 15.14
C ALA A 137 1.67 -7.60 14.56
N LEU A 138 1.01 -8.73 14.82
CA LEU A 138 -0.43 -8.83 14.59
C LEU A 138 -1.16 -7.99 15.64
N LEU A 139 -1.98 -7.03 15.19
CA LEU A 139 -2.83 -6.22 16.06
C LEU A 139 -4.19 -6.90 16.29
N CYS A 140 -4.88 -6.54 17.37
CA CYS A 140 -6.10 -7.22 17.79
C CYS A 140 -7.32 -6.28 17.82
N MET A 141 -8.32 -6.59 17.00
CA MET A 141 -9.58 -5.83 16.97
C MET A 141 -10.59 -6.24 18.04
N ASN A 142 -10.27 -7.19 18.94
CA ASN A 142 -11.25 -7.70 19.91
C ASN A 142 -11.79 -6.60 20.80
N LYS A 143 -10.93 -5.74 21.35
CA LYS A 143 -11.33 -4.62 22.20
C LYS A 143 -12.31 -3.68 21.48
N SER A 144 -12.03 -3.34 20.22
CA SER A 144 -12.91 -2.48 19.41
C SER A 144 -14.27 -3.15 19.17
N LYS A 145 -14.28 -4.44 18.84
CA LYS A 145 -15.51 -5.23 18.61
C LYS A 145 -16.35 -5.39 19.87
N GLU A 146 -15.71 -5.67 21.02
CA GLU A 146 -16.36 -5.79 22.33
C GLU A 146 -17.05 -4.49 22.75
N ARG A 147 -16.56 -3.34 22.26
CA ARG A 147 -17.13 -2.01 22.51
C ARG A 147 -18.12 -1.57 21.43
N GLY A 148 -18.43 -2.42 20.45
CA GLY A 148 -19.46 -2.17 19.43
C GLY A 148 -18.93 -1.75 18.06
N PHE A 149 -17.62 -1.60 17.87
CA PHE A 149 -17.05 -1.29 16.55
C PHE A 149 -16.90 -2.57 15.72
N LEU A 150 -17.86 -2.79 14.80
CA LEU A 150 -17.89 -3.95 13.91
C LEU A 150 -17.43 -3.63 12.48
N GLY A 151 -16.81 -2.47 12.27
CA GLY A 151 -16.23 -2.09 10.98
C GLY A 151 -15.12 -3.07 10.57
N PHE A 152 -15.18 -3.53 9.32
CA PHE A 152 -14.15 -4.38 8.73
C PHE A 152 -14.00 -4.04 7.25
N ARG A 153 -12.88 -4.45 6.66
CA ARG A 153 -12.63 -4.38 5.22
C ARG A 153 -11.95 -5.65 4.76
N ASN A 154 -12.25 -6.07 3.54
CA ASN A 154 -11.44 -7.09 2.88
C ASN A 154 -10.18 -6.40 2.33
N SER A 155 -9.01 -6.76 2.83
CA SER A 155 -7.75 -6.09 2.50
C SER A 155 -7.40 -6.17 1.02
N LYS A 156 -7.74 -7.27 0.33
CA LYS A 156 -7.51 -7.38 -1.12
C LYS A 156 -8.38 -6.39 -1.89
N ASN A 157 -9.67 -6.32 -1.56
CA ASN A 157 -10.59 -5.42 -2.25
C ASN A 157 -10.24 -3.95 -1.94
N SER A 158 -9.94 -3.65 -0.67
CA SER A 158 -9.43 -2.33 -0.25
C SER A 158 -8.20 -1.93 -1.08
N PHE A 159 -7.22 -2.83 -1.22
CA PHE A 159 -6.02 -2.57 -2.03
C PHE A 159 -6.36 -2.19 -3.47
N ILE A 160 -7.27 -2.93 -4.13
CA ILE A 160 -7.72 -2.62 -5.49
C ILE A 160 -8.45 -1.27 -5.52
N THR A 161 -9.39 -1.04 -4.60
CA THR A 161 -10.14 0.22 -4.51
C THR A 161 -9.21 1.43 -4.36
N TRP A 162 -8.14 1.32 -3.57
CA TRP A 162 -7.18 2.41 -3.41
C TRP A 162 -6.32 2.63 -4.66
N ILE A 163 -5.95 1.58 -5.39
CA ILE A 163 -5.30 1.72 -6.71
C ILE A 163 -6.24 2.45 -7.68
N ASP A 164 -7.48 1.98 -7.79
CA ASP A 164 -8.48 2.58 -8.68
C ASP A 164 -8.76 4.03 -8.31
N LYS A 165 -8.76 4.36 -7.02
CA LYS A 165 -8.94 5.73 -6.53
C LYS A 165 -7.77 6.63 -6.93
N LEU A 166 -6.52 6.15 -6.81
CA LEU A 166 -5.34 6.90 -7.27
C LEU A 166 -5.37 7.15 -8.79
N LYS A 167 -5.80 6.14 -9.58
CA LYS A 167 -6.02 6.28 -11.02
C LYS A 167 -7.12 7.29 -11.33
N SER A 168 -8.25 7.22 -10.61
CA SER A 168 -9.38 8.13 -10.80
C SER A 168 -9.04 9.59 -10.49
N TYR A 169 -8.13 9.83 -9.55
CA TYR A 169 -7.61 11.16 -9.24
C TYR A 169 -6.48 11.60 -10.18
N LYS A 170 -6.12 10.78 -11.17
CA LYS A 170 -5.02 11.02 -12.11
C LYS A 170 -3.68 11.23 -11.40
N ILE A 171 -3.44 10.52 -10.31
CA ILE A 171 -2.14 10.53 -9.61
C ILE A 171 -1.18 9.54 -10.28
N VAL A 172 -1.73 8.41 -10.75
CA VAL A 172 -1.02 7.37 -11.50
C VAL A 172 -1.84 7.01 -12.75
N PRO A 173 -1.20 6.45 -13.80
CA PRO A 173 -1.91 5.99 -15.00
C PRO A 173 -2.93 4.88 -14.72
#